data_AF-A0A533WPQ0-F1
#
_entry.id   AF-A0A533WPQ0-F1
#
_cell.length_a   1.000
_cell.length_b   1.000
_cell.length_c   1.000
_cell.angle_alpha   90.00
_cell.angle_beta   90.00
_cell.angle_gamma   90.00
#
_symmetry.space_group_name_H-M   'P 1'
#
loop_
_entity.id
_entity.type
_entity.pdbx_description
1 polymer ?
#
loop_
_entity_poly.entity_id
_entity_poly.type
_entity_poly.pdbx_seq_one_letter_code
_entity_poly.pdbx_strand_id
1 'polypeptide(L)'
;MRMLSPSSGSDHPTAWLIAKFAMVKPDGTAMHSHNIYNFKASEMTQEGNSTKVLNGTATVTMKDGPVSDVPITVKVFNNAVIGFWIGPDKVDGHFGTNPVYGILSTNSRAMMQEMHSMMQGMNGSMSNTGQNNTIKM
;
A
#
# COMPACT_ATOMS: atom_id res chain seq x y z
N MET A 1 -6.37 9.86 -3.35
CA MET A 1 -5.47 9.01 -2.55
C MET A 1 -4.10 9.68 -2.46
N ARG A 2 -3.53 9.74 -1.25
CA ARG A 2 -2.17 10.26 -1.01
C ARG A 2 -1.37 9.22 -0.23
N MET A 3 -0.19 8.85 -0.73
CA MET A 3 0.84 8.08 -0.02
C MET A 3 1.97 9.01 0.42
N LEU A 4 2.57 8.80 1.59
CA LEU A 4 3.72 9.60 2.10
C LEU A 4 4.94 8.71 2.38
N SER A 5 6.14 9.30 2.26
CA SER A 5 7.45 8.65 2.46
C SER A 5 7.98 8.77 3.91
N PRO A 6 8.87 7.85 4.35
CA PRO A 6 9.49 7.89 5.68
C PRO A 6 10.49 9.03 5.88
N SER A 7 10.55 9.57 7.10
CA SER A 7 11.79 10.09 7.68
C SER A 7 12.48 8.97 8.46
N SER A 8 13.75 8.72 8.15
CA SER A 8 14.60 7.66 8.72
C SER A 8 14.61 7.66 10.26
N GLY A 9 14.11 6.59 10.88
CA GLY A 9 14.22 6.42 12.34
C GLY A 9 13.27 5.42 13.02
N SER A 10 13.06 4.23 12.46
CA SER A 10 12.63 2.97 13.13
C SER A 10 12.28 1.96 12.05
N ASP A 11 12.75 0.73 12.20
CA ASP A 11 12.85 -0.30 11.14
C ASP A 11 11.51 -0.99 10.81
N HIS A 12 10.47 -0.18 10.61
CA HIS A 12 9.19 -0.61 10.03
C HIS A 12 8.97 0.17 8.73
N PRO A 13 8.56 -0.48 7.63
CA PRO A 13 8.20 0.22 6.40
C PRO A 13 7.06 1.19 6.72
N THR A 14 7.33 2.49 6.74
CA THR A 14 6.30 3.49 6.99
C THR A 14 5.69 3.91 5.66
N ALA A 15 4.44 3.50 5.43
CA ALA A 15 3.62 3.94 4.32
C ALA A 15 2.33 4.51 4.90
N TRP A 16 1.91 5.69 4.43
CA TRP A 16 0.72 6.36 4.94
C TRP A 16 -0.35 6.28 3.89
N LEU A 17 -1.47 5.61 4.17
CA LEU A 17 -2.61 5.57 3.26
C LEU A 17 -3.74 6.45 3.80
N ILE A 18 -4.19 7.39 2.98
CA ILE A 18 -5.47 8.09 3.18
C ILE A 18 -6.32 7.94 1.92
N ALA A 19 -7.50 7.36 2.10
CA ALA A 19 -8.48 7.09 1.06
C ALA A 19 -9.83 7.71 1.40
N LYS A 20 -10.52 8.18 0.37
CA LYS A 20 -11.96 8.43 0.40
C LYS A 20 -12.55 7.84 -0.87
N PHE A 21 -13.60 7.06 -0.74
CA PHE A 21 -14.28 6.45 -1.87
C PHE A 21 -15.78 6.40 -1.63
N ALA A 22 -16.53 6.55 -2.72
CA ALA A 22 -17.97 6.34 -2.74
C ALA A 22 -18.24 4.93 -3.26
N MET A 23 -19.25 4.28 -2.68
CA MET A 23 -19.75 3.00 -3.13
C MET A 23 -21.26 3.08 -3.29
N VAL A 24 -21.79 2.25 -4.18
CA VAL A 24 -23.22 2.00 -4.28
C VAL A 24 -23.43 0.50 -4.15
N LYS A 25 -24.46 0.08 -3.42
CA LYS A 25 -24.89 -1.31 -3.45
C LYS A 25 -25.20 -1.70 -4.91
N PRO A 26 -24.88 -2.93 -5.38
CA PRO A 26 -25.08 -3.30 -6.78
C PRO A 26 -26.51 -3.14 -7.32
N ASP A 27 -27.52 -3.17 -6.44
CA ASP A 27 -28.93 -2.90 -6.77
C ASP A 27 -29.28 -1.39 -6.91
N GLY A 28 -28.32 -0.50 -6.70
CA GLY A 28 -28.47 0.95 -6.81
C GLY A 28 -29.11 1.65 -5.61
N THR A 29 -29.55 0.90 -4.58
CA THR A 29 -30.45 1.44 -3.54
C THR A 29 -29.74 2.16 -2.39
N ALA A 30 -28.43 1.95 -2.24
CA ALA A 30 -27.68 2.46 -1.09
C ALA A 30 -26.34 3.04 -1.52
N MET A 31 -26.25 4.37 -1.51
CA MET A 31 -25.03 5.13 -1.81
C MET A 31 -24.33 5.51 -0.50
N HIS A 32 -23.09 5.08 -0.34
CA HIS A 32 -22.28 5.31 0.85
C HIS A 32 -20.95 5.96 0.50
N SER A 33 -20.36 6.68 1.46
CA SER A 33 -18.99 7.19 1.38
C SER A 33 -18.20 6.65 2.55
N HIS A 34 -16.97 6.22 2.28
CA HIS A 34 -16.07 5.66 3.27
C HIS A 34 -14.71 6.35 3.21
N ASN A 35 -14.03 6.40 4.35
CA ASN A 35 -12.64 6.82 4.47
C ASN A 35 -11.80 5.68 5.05
N ILE A 36 -10.56 5.58 4.57
CA ILE A 36 -9.50 4.76 5.16
C ILE A 36 -8.40 5.71 5.64
N TYR A 37 -7.97 5.58 6.89
CA TYR A 37 -6.91 6.39 7.50
C TYR A 37 -6.21 5.61 8.62
N ASN A 38 -5.15 6.18 9.19
CA ASN A 38 -4.30 5.53 10.22
C ASN A 38 -3.75 4.17 9.77
N PHE A 39 -3.36 4.05 8.50
CA PHE A 39 -2.76 2.82 8.00
C PHE A 39 -1.41 2.56 8.68
N LYS A 40 -1.24 1.35 9.19
CA LYS A 40 -0.03 0.83 9.80
C LYS A 40 0.45 -0.33 8.93
N ALA A 41 1.44 -0.09 8.09
CA ALA A 41 2.04 -1.13 7.28
C ALA A 41 2.78 -2.13 8.17
N SER A 42 2.51 -3.43 7.98
CA SER A 42 3.21 -4.53 8.62
C SER A 42 4.24 -5.17 7.69
N GLU A 43 4.01 -5.08 6.38
CA GLU A 43 4.84 -5.70 5.37
C GLU A 43 4.75 -4.93 4.05
N MET A 44 5.86 -4.85 3.33
CA MET A 44 5.92 -4.32 1.97
C MET A 44 6.73 -5.26 1.09
N THR A 45 6.10 -5.79 0.04
CA THR A 45 6.72 -6.70 -0.92
C THR A 45 6.50 -6.22 -2.35
N GLN A 46 7.17 -6.89 -3.29
CA GLN A 46 7.00 -6.65 -4.71
C GLN A 46 6.65 -7.96 -5.41
N GLU A 47 5.53 -7.98 -6.12
CA GLU A 47 5.08 -9.07 -6.98
C GLU A 47 5.51 -8.78 -8.41
N GLY A 48 6.44 -9.58 -8.94
CA GLY A 48 7.05 -9.36 -10.24
C GLY A 48 7.72 -7.98 -10.36
N ASN A 49 7.65 -7.36 -11.53
CA ASN A 49 8.37 -6.10 -11.79
C ASN A 49 7.52 -4.84 -11.63
N SER A 50 6.20 -4.98 -11.46
CA SER A 50 5.24 -3.89 -11.62
C SER A 50 4.24 -3.73 -10.48
N THR A 51 4.15 -4.69 -9.57
CA THR A 51 3.14 -4.68 -8.51
C THR A 51 3.81 -4.56 -7.16
N LYS A 52 3.51 -3.48 -6.43
CA LYS A 52 3.92 -3.30 -5.04
C LYS A 52 2.76 -3.72 -4.15
N VAL A 53 3.04 -4.52 -3.13
CA VAL A 53 2.04 -5.02 -2.18
C VAL A 53 2.38 -4.48 -0.80
N LEU A 54 1.39 -3.90 -0.13
CA LEU A 54 1.50 -3.47 1.26
C LEU A 54 0.41 -4.18 2.05
N ASN A 55 0.82 -4.91 3.08
CA ASN A 55 -0.10 -5.46 4.08
C ASN A 55 -0.03 -4.61 5.33
N GLY A 56 -1.16 -4.49 6.02
CA GLY A 56 -1.23 -3.74 7.27
C GLY A 56 -2.65 -3.67 7.82
N THR A 57 -2.84 -2.77 8.76
CA THR A 57 -4.17 -2.47 9.31
C THR A 57 -4.49 -1.00 9.21
N ALA A 58 -5.77 -0.63 9.17
CA ALA A 58 -6.21 0.76 9.14
C ALA A 58 -7.51 0.97 9.92
N THR A 59 -7.89 2.24 10.07
CA THR A 59 -9.25 2.63 10.45
C THR A 59 -10.10 2.81 9.19
N VAL A 60 -11.30 2.22 9.18
CA VAL A 60 -12.29 2.35 8.10
C VAL A 60 -13.59 2.92 8.66
N THR A 61 -14.13 3.97 8.05
CA THR A 61 -15.44 4.51 8.50
C THR A 61 -16.58 3.61 8.05
N MET A 62 -17.48 3.25 8.97
CA MET A 62 -18.71 2.49 8.70
C MET A 62 -19.95 3.31 9.05
N LYS A 63 -21.16 2.80 8.77
CA LYS A 63 -22.40 3.51 9.09
C LYS A 63 -22.54 3.79 10.60
N ASP A 64 -22.09 2.85 11.43
CA ASP A 64 -22.19 2.91 12.89
C ASP A 64 -20.95 3.54 13.55
N GLY A 65 -20.03 4.07 12.73
CA GLY A 65 -18.81 4.74 13.17
C GLY A 65 -17.53 4.08 12.62
N PRO A 66 -16.35 4.65 12.94
CA PRO A 66 -15.08 4.09 12.48
C PRO A 66 -14.71 2.78 13.20
N VAL A 67 -14.20 1.82 12.43
CA VAL A 67 -13.68 0.54 12.94
C VAL A 67 -12.15 0.56 12.81
N SER A 68 -11.44 0.33 13.91
CA SER A 68 -9.97 0.31 13.92
C SER A 68 -9.38 -1.07 13.61
N ASP A 69 -8.10 -1.05 13.22
CA ASP A 69 -7.27 -2.23 13.01
C ASP A 69 -7.91 -3.26 12.06
N VAL A 70 -8.61 -2.76 11.04
CA VAL A 70 -9.15 -3.58 9.94
C VAL A 70 -7.98 -4.00 9.06
N PRO A 71 -7.79 -5.31 8.81
CA PRO A 71 -6.76 -5.77 7.88
C PRO A 71 -7.00 -5.20 6.48
N ILE A 72 -5.95 -4.64 5.86
CA ILE A 72 -6.01 -4.14 4.49
C ILE A 72 -4.77 -4.61 3.72
N THR A 73 -5.00 -5.16 2.54
CA THR A 73 -3.97 -5.35 1.52
C THR A 73 -4.13 -4.28 0.44
N VAL A 74 -3.06 -3.54 0.20
CA VAL A 74 -2.97 -2.52 -0.85
C VAL A 74 -2.05 -3.04 -1.94
N LYS A 75 -2.54 -3.08 -3.17
CA LYS A 75 -1.70 -3.33 -4.35
C LYS A 75 -1.62 -2.08 -5.21
N VAL A 76 -0.41 -1.70 -5.58
CA VAL A 76 -0.15 -0.64 -6.56
C VAL A 76 0.38 -1.27 -7.82
N PHE A 77 -0.37 -1.16 -8.90
CA PHE A 77 -0.06 -1.71 -10.21
C PHE A 77 0.53 -0.63 -11.12
N ASN A 78 1.70 -0.89 -11.70
CA ASN A 78 2.39 -0.01 -12.64
C ASN A 78 2.52 1.44 -12.14
N ASN A 79 2.67 1.63 -10.83
CA ASN A 79 2.73 2.94 -10.17
C ASN A 79 1.58 3.90 -10.57
N ALA A 80 0.42 3.37 -10.97
CA ALA A 80 -0.68 4.17 -11.53
C ALA A 80 -2.04 3.77 -10.96
N VAL A 81 -2.32 2.48 -10.85
CA VAL A 81 -3.58 1.95 -10.31
C VAL A 81 -3.34 1.48 -8.88
N ILE A 82 -4.29 1.77 -8.00
CA ILE A 82 -4.31 1.26 -6.63
C ILE A 82 -5.54 0.37 -6.45
N GLY A 83 -5.35 -0.80 -5.87
CA GLY A 83 -6.42 -1.69 -5.41
C GLY A 83 -6.30 -1.90 -3.92
N PHE A 84 -7.43 -1.91 -3.21
CA PHE A 84 -7.49 -2.20 -1.78
C PHE A 84 -8.47 -3.33 -1.51
N TRP A 85 -7.99 -4.35 -0.81
CA TRP A 85 -8.78 -5.44 -0.24
C TRP A 85 -8.96 -5.15 1.24
N ILE A 86 -10.21 -4.95 1.65
CA ILE A 86 -10.57 -4.67 3.04
C ILE A 86 -11.01 -5.99 3.66
N GLY A 87 -10.30 -6.45 4.70
CA GLY A 87 -10.57 -7.71 5.37
C GLY A 87 -12.00 -7.75 5.93
N PRO A 88 -12.75 -8.84 5.73
CA PRO A 88 -14.18 -8.86 6.00
C PRO A 88 -14.53 -8.94 7.49
N ASP A 89 -13.66 -9.58 8.30
CA ASP A 89 -14.01 -10.04 9.65
C ASP A 89 -14.41 -8.93 10.62
N LYS A 90 -13.77 -7.75 10.54
CA LYS A 90 -14.04 -6.63 11.45
C LYS A 90 -15.16 -5.70 10.98
N VAL A 91 -15.64 -5.88 9.76
CA VAL A 91 -16.61 -5.01 9.08
C VAL A 91 -17.78 -5.82 8.54
N ASP A 92 -18.00 -7.02 9.09
CA ASP A 92 -19.09 -7.94 8.76
C ASP A 92 -19.26 -8.18 7.24
N GLY A 93 -18.14 -8.24 6.51
CA GLY A 93 -18.15 -8.45 5.07
C GLY A 93 -18.74 -7.30 4.24
N HIS A 94 -18.91 -6.10 4.82
CA HIS A 94 -19.56 -4.94 4.18
C HIS A 94 -19.00 -4.55 2.80
N PHE A 95 -17.70 -4.77 2.55
CA PHE A 95 -17.04 -4.43 1.30
C PHE A 95 -16.96 -5.61 0.30
N GLY A 96 -17.45 -6.80 0.67
CA GLY A 96 -17.30 -8.02 -0.10
C GLY A 96 -15.84 -8.51 -0.17
N THR A 97 -15.56 -9.40 -1.13
CA THR A 97 -14.22 -10.01 -1.32
C THR A 97 -13.43 -9.39 -2.48
N ASN A 98 -14.07 -8.56 -3.29
CA ASN A 98 -13.46 -7.93 -4.45
C ASN A 98 -12.70 -6.66 -4.05
N PRO A 99 -11.60 -6.34 -4.73
CA PRO A 99 -10.90 -5.08 -4.50
C PRO A 99 -11.74 -3.88 -4.91
N VAL A 100 -11.54 -2.78 -4.20
CA VAL A 100 -11.93 -1.45 -4.69
C VAL A 100 -10.74 -0.84 -5.40
N TYR A 101 -10.94 -0.44 -6.66
CA TYR A 101 -9.91 0.16 -7.49
C TYR A 101 -10.00 1.69 -7.53
N GLY A 102 -8.85 2.31 -7.70
CA GLY A 102 -8.72 3.73 -7.98
C GLY A 102 -7.44 4.04 -8.73
N ILE A 103 -7.27 5.32 -9.03
CA ILE A 103 -6.04 5.86 -9.64
C ILE A 103 -5.24 6.62 -8.59
N LEU A 104 -3.92 6.52 -8.67
CA LEU A 104 -3.02 7.35 -7.88
C LEU A 104 -3.09 8.80 -8.37
N SER A 105 -3.14 9.72 -7.41
CA SER A 105 -2.97 11.15 -7.71
C SER A 105 -1.59 11.41 -8.31
N THR A 106 -1.42 12.48 -9.09
CA THR A 106 -0.13 12.87 -9.67
C THR A 106 0.99 12.89 -8.62
N ASN A 107 0.72 13.47 -7.45
CA ASN A 107 1.69 13.52 -6.35
C ASN A 107 2.06 12.12 -5.85
N SER A 108 1.07 11.22 -5.71
CA SER A 108 1.35 9.84 -5.30
C SER A 108 2.13 9.07 -6.37
N ARG A 109 1.86 9.31 -7.66
CA ARG A 109 2.64 8.68 -8.75
C ARG A 109 4.11 9.09 -8.70
N ALA A 110 4.41 10.37 -8.49
CA ALA A 110 5.77 10.87 -8.34
C ALA A 110 6.49 10.21 -7.14
N MET A 111 5.82 10.13 -5.98
CA MET A 111 6.40 9.48 -4.79
C MET A 111 6.61 7.97 -4.98
N MET A 112 5.71 7.28 -5.69
CA MET A 112 5.89 5.85 -5.99
C MET A 112 7.06 5.60 -6.97
N GLN A 113 7.34 6.54 -7.87
CA GLN A 113 8.55 6.49 -8.71
C GLN A 113 9.81 6.63 -7.86
N GLU A 114 9.80 7.53 -6.88
CA GLU A 114 10.91 7.70 -5.92
C GLU A 114 11.10 6.46 -5.02
N MET A 115 10.02 5.84 -4.52
CA MET A 115 10.12 4.58 -3.80
C MET A 115 10.67 3.44 -4.68
N HIS A 116 10.37 3.46 -5.98
CA HIS A 116 10.90 2.47 -6.90
C HIS A 116 12.41 2.64 -7.10
N SER A 117 12.91 3.87 -7.22
CA SER A 117 14.36 4.12 -7.31
C SER A 117 15.08 3.72 -6.00
N MET A 118 14.49 3.98 -4.84
CA MET A 118 15.06 3.55 -3.54
C MET A 118 15.12 2.02 -3.39
N MET A 119 14.06 1.28 -3.76
CA MET A 119 14.06 -0.19 -3.69
C MET A 119 15.07 -0.82 -4.65
N GLN A 120 15.27 -0.24 -5.84
CA GLN A 120 16.32 -0.69 -6.76
C GLN A 120 17.73 -0.40 -6.22
N GLY A 121 17.93 0.75 -5.57
CA GLY A 121 19.22 1.13 -4.96
C GLY A 121 19.66 0.19 -3.83
N MET A 122 18.73 -0.30 -3.01
CA MET A 122 19.03 -1.32 -1.98
C MET A 122 19.40 -2.68 -2.59
N ASN A 123 18.80 -3.07 -3.72
CA ASN A 123 19.12 -4.34 -4.40
C ASN A 123 20.44 -4.28 -5.18
N GLY A 124 20.91 -3.08 -5.58
CA GLY A 124 22.21 -2.88 -6.26
C GLY A 124 23.43 -2.87 -5.33
N SER A 125 23.24 -2.71 -4.02
CA SER A 125 24.32 -2.62 -3.03
C SER A 125 24.88 -3.98 -2.58
N MET A 126 24.19 -5.10 -2.89
CA MET A 126 24.64 -6.46 -2.52
C MET A 126 25.52 -7.16 -3.58
N SER A 127 25.94 -6.47 -4.64
CA SER A 127 26.74 -7.07 -5.73
C SER A 127 28.16 -6.50 -5.85
N ASN A 128 28.84 -6.15 -4.76
CA ASN A 128 30.27 -5.80 -4.85
C ASN A 128 31.08 -6.04 -3.56
N THR A 129 31.32 -7.30 -3.21
CA THR A 129 32.47 -7.69 -2.38
C THR A 129 32.90 -9.10 -2.74
N GLY A 130 33.70 -9.19 -3.81
CA GLY A 130 34.25 -10.46 -4.28
C GLY A 130 35.32 -10.32 -5.35
N GLN A 131 36.09 -9.23 -5.37
CA GLN A 131 37.34 -9.19 -6.14
C GLN A 131 38.48 -9.74 -5.29
N ASN A 132 38.81 -11.01 -5.55
CA ASN A 132 39.94 -11.74 -4.98
C ASN A 132 41.26 -11.06 -5.34
N ASN A 133 41.98 -10.57 -4.33
CA ASN A 133 43.40 -10.26 -4.42
C ASN A 133 44.19 -11.55 -4.64
N THR A 134 44.88 -11.69 -5.76
CA THR A 134 45.98 -12.66 -5.90
C THR A 134 47.28 -11.89 -6.11
N ILE A 135 48.06 -11.77 -5.04
CA ILE A 135 49.48 -11.40 -5.09
C ILE A 135 50.22 -12.62 -5.62
N LYS A 136 50.92 -12.49 -6.75
CA LYS A 136 51.96 -13.44 -7.16
C LYS A 136 53.30 -12.87 -6.73
N MET A 137 54.00 -13.64 -5.90
CA MET A 137 55.43 -13.47 -5.59
C MET A 137 56.28 -13.81 -6.81
#